data_AF-A0A535C284-F1
#
_entry.id   AF-A0A535C284-F1
#
_cell.length_a   1.000
_cell.length_b   1.000
_cell.length_c   1.000
_cell.angle_alpha   90.00
_cell.angle_beta   90.00
_cell.angle_gamma   90.00
#
_symmetry.space_group_name_H-M   'P 1'
#
loop_
_entity.id
_entity.type
_entity.pdbx_description
1 polymer ?
#
loop_
_entity_poly.entity_id
_entity_poly.type
_entity_poly.pdbx_seq_one_letter_code
_entity_poly.pdbx_strand_id
1 'polypeptide(L)'
;MKLLTEGDIPYSELVPGLQLARAITHAATTQLGGGYMRFETEAEFADWTLKYDEVLFVQKGELEVVGSSTSAKAHGFFVLWPFDWDRKPAPG
;
A
#
# COMPACT_ATOMS: atom_id res chain seq x y z
N MET A 1 -14.50 17.78 -6.98
CA MET A 1 -14.10 16.36 -6.94
C MET A 1 -12.91 16.18 -7.87
N LYS A 2 -11.80 15.64 -7.38
CA LYS A 2 -10.61 15.38 -8.20
C LYS A 2 -10.46 13.87 -8.34
N LEU A 3 -10.53 13.36 -9.56
CA LEU A 3 -10.17 11.97 -9.86
C LEU A 3 -8.64 11.91 -9.96
N LEU A 4 -8.02 10.99 -9.22
CA LEU A 4 -6.60 10.68 -9.33
C LEU A 4 -6.49 9.23 -9.80
N THR A 5 -5.70 9.02 -10.83
CA THR A 5 -5.38 7.72 -11.42
C THR A 5 -3.92 7.38 -11.16
N GLU A 6 -3.51 6.13 -11.40
CA GLU A 6 -2.12 5.70 -11.17
C GLU A 6 -1.09 6.52 -11.95
N GLY A 7 -1.45 7.02 -13.14
CA GLY A 7 -0.56 7.81 -13.99
C GLY A 7 -0.37 9.24 -13.52
N ASP A 8 -1.18 9.72 -12.58
CA ASP A 8 -1.17 11.12 -12.12
C ASP A 8 -0.16 11.36 -10.99
N ILE A 9 0.40 10.30 -10.39
CA ILE A 9 1.20 10.37 -9.16
C ILE A 9 2.51 9.62 -9.37
N PRO A 10 3.66 10.20 -8.95
CA PRO A 10 4.93 9.53 -9.07
C PRO A 10 5.01 8.31 -8.14
N TYR A 11 5.50 7.21 -8.69
CA TYR A 11 5.89 6.04 -7.92
C TYR A 11 7.29 6.25 -7.32
N SER A 12 7.46 5.81 -6.07
CA SER A 12 8.75 5.68 -5.39
C SER A 12 9.00 4.22 -5.04
N GLU A 13 10.22 3.75 -5.29
CA GLU A 13 10.64 2.41 -4.86
C GLU A 13 10.74 2.36 -3.33
N LEU A 14 10.05 1.38 -2.72
CA LEU A 14 10.08 1.16 -1.27
C LEU A 14 11.15 0.12 -0.91
N VAL A 15 11.15 -0.99 -1.66
CA VAL A 15 12.18 -2.04 -1.65
C VAL A 15 12.43 -2.48 -3.09
N PRO A 16 13.57 -3.12 -3.40
CA PRO A 16 13.86 -3.57 -4.76
C PRO A 16 12.69 -4.36 -5.36
N GLY A 17 12.15 -3.87 -6.48
CA GLY A 17 11.05 -4.52 -7.19
C GLY A 17 9.64 -4.15 -6.72
N LEU A 18 9.49 -3.37 -5.63
CA LEU A 18 8.21 -2.89 -5.11
C LEU A 18 8.16 -1.36 -5.06
N GLN A 19 7.17 -0.78 -5.74
CA GLN A 19 6.98 0.66 -5.81
C GLN A 19 5.61 1.10 -5.31
N LEU A 20 5.55 2.30 -4.71
CA LEU A 20 4.34 2.90 -4.16
C LEU A 20 4.12 4.30 -4.72
N ALA A 21 2.86 4.65 -5.01
CA ALA A 21 2.42 5.99 -5.33
C ALA A 21 1.29 6.42 -4.38
N ARG A 22 1.45 7.56 -3.70
CA ARG A 22 0.47 8.05 -2.71
C ARG A 22 -0.61 8.89 -3.39
N ALA A 23 -1.82 8.36 -3.46
CA ALA A 23 -2.95 9.03 -4.11
C ALA A 23 -3.84 9.79 -3.13
N ILE A 24 -4.04 9.22 -1.93
CA ILE A 24 -4.83 9.81 -0.86
C ILE A 24 -3.85 10.25 0.22
N THR A 25 -3.65 11.56 0.31
CA THR A 25 -2.77 12.18 1.31
C THR A 25 -3.58 12.89 2.38
N HIS A 26 -2.92 13.32 3.46
CA HIS A 26 -3.53 14.11 4.54
C HIS A 26 -4.28 15.37 4.06
N ALA A 27 -3.92 15.88 2.87
CA ALA A 27 -4.61 17.02 2.25
C ALA A 27 -6.02 16.67 1.74
N ALA A 28 -6.33 15.39 1.50
CA ALA A 28 -7.62 14.92 1.01
C ALA A 28 -8.52 14.34 2.12
N THR A 29 -7.92 13.75 3.17
CA THR A 29 -8.63 13.23 4.34
C THR A 29 -7.63 13.05 5.49
N THR A 30 -8.05 13.30 6.73
CA THR A 30 -7.24 13.14 7.94
C THR A 30 -7.33 11.74 8.54
N GLN A 31 -8.16 10.85 7.97
CA GLN A 31 -8.47 9.54 8.54
C GLN A 31 -8.04 8.38 7.65
N LEU A 32 -7.79 8.63 6.36
CA LEU A 32 -7.43 7.60 5.40
C LEU A 32 -6.20 8.04 4.61
N GLY A 33 -5.27 7.11 4.44
CA GLY A 33 -4.27 7.13 3.39
C GLY A 33 -4.70 6.21 2.26
N GLY A 34 -3.92 6.18 1.20
CA GLY A 34 -4.20 5.25 0.12
C GLY A 34 -3.37 5.56 -1.09
N GLY A 35 -3.22 4.56 -1.92
CA GLY A 35 -2.31 4.66 -3.03
C GLY A 35 -2.30 3.43 -3.90
N TYR A 36 -1.38 3.49 -4.84
CA TYR A 36 -1.10 2.39 -5.73
C TYR A 36 0.19 1.74 -5.27
N MET A 37 0.22 0.42 -5.37
CA MET A 37 1.40 -0.38 -5.17
C MET A 37 1.58 -1.19 -6.46
N ARG A 38 2.83 -1.33 -6.91
CA ARG A 38 3.16 -2.14 -8.08
C ARG A 38 4.44 -2.91 -7.85
N PHE A 39 4.43 -4.15 -8.33
CA PHE A 39 5.58 -5.03 -8.34
C PHE A 39 6.13 -5.06 -9.77
N GLU A 40 7.35 -4.59 -9.96
CA GLU A 40 8.05 -4.64 -11.25
C GLU A 40 8.68 -6.03 -11.47
N THR A 41 9.01 -6.72 -10.38
CA THR A 41 9.50 -8.10 -10.34
C THR A 41 8.81 -8.85 -9.20
N GLU A 42 9.01 -10.16 -9.12
CA GLU A 42 8.70 -10.89 -7.90
C GLU A 42 9.53 -10.29 -6.76
N ALA A 43 8.85 -9.75 -5.77
CA ALA A 43 9.48 -9.11 -4.62
C ALA A 43 8.63 -9.42 -3.40
N GLU A 44 9.30 -9.56 -2.26
CA GLU A 44 8.66 -9.77 -0.98
C GLU A 44 8.92 -8.56 -0.09
N PHE A 45 7.90 -8.20 0.69
CA PHE A 45 8.04 -7.23 1.75
C PHE A 45 8.11 -7.97 3.10
N ALA A 46 9.28 -8.56 3.36
CA ALA A 46 9.52 -9.42 4.50
C ALA A 46 9.51 -8.66 5.84
N ASP A 47 9.13 -9.36 6.91
CA ASP A 47 9.14 -8.88 8.30
C ASP A 47 8.34 -7.59 8.56
N TRP A 48 7.39 -7.26 7.67
CA TRP A 48 6.54 -6.09 7.85
C TRP A 48 5.39 -6.39 8.80
N THR A 49 5.32 -5.62 9.89
CA THR A 49 4.17 -5.64 10.80
C THR A 49 3.29 -4.43 10.51
N LEU A 50 2.10 -4.67 9.95
CA LEU A 50 1.07 -3.65 9.82
C LEU A 50 0.56 -3.22 11.19
N LYS A 51 0.66 -1.92 11.49
CA LYS A 51 0.18 -1.31 12.75
C LYS A 51 -1.21 -0.69 12.61
N TYR A 52 -1.85 -0.91 11.47
CA TYR A 52 -3.14 -0.37 11.07
C TYR A 52 -3.87 -1.43 10.25
N ASP A 53 -5.20 -1.36 10.22
CA ASP A 53 -5.99 -2.21 9.32
C ASP A 53 -5.68 -1.85 7.88
N GLU A 54 -5.70 -2.76 6.92
CA GLU A 54 -5.39 -2.44 5.53
C GLU A 54 -6.33 -3.19 4.60
N VAL A 55 -6.87 -2.47 3.61
CA VAL A 55 -7.73 -3.05 2.58
C VAL A 55 -7.00 -3.03 1.26
N LEU A 56 -6.55 -4.20 0.85
CA LEU A 56 -5.96 -4.45 -0.45
C LEU A 56 -7.08 -4.88 -1.41
N PHE A 57 -7.48 -3.98 -2.30
CA PHE A 57 -8.15 -4.37 -3.53
C PHE A 57 -7.09 -4.77 -4.56
N VAL A 58 -7.54 -5.41 -5.62
CA VAL A 58 -6.65 -6.03 -6.55
C VAL A 58 -7.20 -5.87 -8.00
N GLN A 59 -6.75 -4.84 -8.76
CA GLN A 59 -6.80 -4.65 -10.23
C GLN A 59 -5.99 -5.59 -11.20
N LYS A 60 -4.65 -5.79 -11.11
CA LYS A 60 -3.85 -6.67 -12.02
C LYS A 60 -2.75 -7.50 -11.32
N GLY A 61 -2.57 -8.77 -11.72
CA GLY A 61 -1.54 -9.67 -11.18
C GLY A 61 -2.03 -10.50 -9.99
N GLU A 62 -1.12 -10.81 -9.06
CA GLU A 62 -1.40 -11.58 -7.84
C GLU A 62 -0.66 -10.97 -6.66
N LEU A 63 -1.27 -11.05 -5.48
CA LEU A 63 -0.70 -10.66 -4.20
C LEU A 63 -0.93 -11.80 -3.22
N GLU A 64 0.14 -12.26 -2.58
CA GLU A 64 0.08 -13.18 -1.45
C GLU A 64 0.42 -12.43 -0.16
N VAL A 65 -0.47 -12.51 0.82
CA VAL A 65 -0.25 -12.00 2.17
C VAL A 65 -0.01 -13.20 3.08
N VAL A 66 1.20 -13.32 3.61
CA VAL A 66 1.58 -14.37 4.55
C VAL A 66 1.64 -13.80 5.96
N GLY A 67 0.70 -14.22 6.81
CA GLY A 67 0.69 -13.91 8.23
C GLY A 67 1.22 -15.06 9.08
N SER A 68 1.37 -14.83 10.38
CA SER A 68 1.93 -15.81 11.32
C SER A 68 1.10 -17.09 11.47
N SER A 69 -0.20 -17.06 11.17
CA SER A 69 -1.12 -18.20 11.30
C SER A 69 -1.98 -18.47 10.07
N THR A 70 -1.97 -17.57 9.08
CA THR A 70 -2.83 -17.64 7.89
C THR A 70 -2.11 -17.05 6.68
N SER A 71 -2.41 -17.57 5.49
CA SER A 71 -2.05 -16.94 4.22
C SER A 71 -3.29 -16.68 3.39
N ALA A 72 -3.31 -15.54 2.68
CA ALA A 72 -4.37 -15.16 1.77
C ALA A 72 -3.75 -14.77 0.42
N LYS A 73 -4.21 -15.40 -0.67
CA LYS A 73 -3.86 -15.01 -2.03
C LYS A 73 -5.02 -14.26 -2.66
N ALA A 74 -4.73 -13.12 -3.27
CA ALA A 74 -5.70 -12.26 -3.93
C ALA A 74 -5.18 -11.92 -5.34
N HIS A 75 -6.06 -11.86 -6.34
CA HIS A 75 -5.67 -11.64 -7.74
C HIS A 75 -5.99 -10.19 -8.19
N GLY A 76 -4.94 -9.33 -8.32
CA GLY A 76 -4.95 -7.95 -8.87
C GLY A 76 -4.09 -6.85 -8.12
N PHE A 77 -4.27 -5.51 -8.28
CA PHE A 77 -3.78 -4.36 -7.42
C PHE A 77 -4.65 -3.06 -7.16
N PHE A 78 -4.95 -2.62 -5.92
CA PHE A 78 -5.29 -1.24 -5.45
C PHE A 78 -5.29 -1.22 -3.93
N VAL A 79 -4.70 -0.23 -3.26
CA VAL A 79 -4.54 -0.32 -1.80
C VAL A 79 -5.16 0.87 -1.07
N LEU A 80 -6.02 0.56 -0.11
CA LEU A 80 -6.63 1.49 0.83
C LEU A 80 -6.08 1.24 2.24
N TRP A 81 -5.57 2.30 2.87
CA TRP A 81 -5.04 2.25 4.23
C TRP A 81 -5.75 3.30 5.09
N PRO A 82 -6.26 2.99 6.28
CA PRO A 82 -6.46 3.95 7.35
C PRO A 82 -5.10 4.28 8.00
N PHE A 83 -4.23 5.04 7.33
CA PHE A 83 -2.95 5.42 7.93
C PHE A 83 -2.46 6.82 7.53
N ASP A 84 -2.01 7.57 8.56
CA ASP A 84 -1.18 8.77 8.46
C ASP A 84 0.30 8.38 8.53
N TRP A 85 0.97 8.33 7.37
CA TRP A 85 2.41 8.04 7.30
C TRP A 85 3.30 9.10 7.99
N ASP A 86 2.81 10.33 8.16
CA ASP A 86 3.57 11.38 8.84
C ASP A 86 3.56 11.22 10.37
N ARG A 87 2.62 10.41 10.91
CA ARG A 87 2.68 9.90 12.28
C ARG A 87 3.52 8.63 12.35
N LYS A 88 4.85 8.78 12.32
CA LYS A 88 5.73 7.75 12.89
C LYS A 88 5.32 7.50 14.36
N PRO A 89 5.19 6.25 14.82
CA PRO A 89 5.15 6.00 16.26
C PRO A 89 6.45 6.55 16.84
N ALA A 90 6.36 7.40 17.87
CA ALA A 90 7.53 7.75 18.65
C ALA A 90 8.19 6.45 19.16
N PRO A 91 9.53 6.34 19.15
CA PRO A 91 10.19 5.22 19.80
C PRO A 91 9.83 5.27 21.29
N GLY A 92 9.13 4.23 21.76
CA GLY A 92 8.89 3.96 23.17
C GLY A 92 9.85 2.90 23.68
#